data_AF-A0AAX1KHY4-F1
#
_entry.id   AF-A0AAX1KHY4-F1
#
_cell.length_a   1.000
_cell.length_b   1.000
_cell.length_c   1.000
_cell.angle_alpha   90.00
_cell.angle_beta   90.00
_cell.angle_gamma   90.00
#
_symmetry.space_group_name_H-M   'P 1'
#
loop_
_entity.id
_entity.type
_entity.pdbx_description
1 polymer ?
#
loop_
_entity_poly.entity_id
_entity_poly.type
_entity_poly.pdbx_seq_one_letter_code
_entity_poly.pdbx_strand_id
1 'polypeptide(L)'
;MLIRRAEERDIPRIHELLAQVAQVHHTGRPDLFRAGGRKYTDAQLSQKISDENAPIFVAVDGGERVLGYVFCQFEQYVNHNILTDVKTLYIDDLCVDEALRGQHIGGALYAYAAEFARKSGCYNLTLNVWSCNPSAIKFYESCGLRPQKVHLEALLSADGPGAGSAEAAPMIRLARPDDLPALGPVYGAARRFMAEHGNPTQWSDRYPLPEDLEADLQRGELYVFDQDGVIHGAFVLRLGEEPSYRVIEGAWRSGAPYGTIHRVAGDGTVHGLFAACMDFCKRRMSHLRIDTHENNAVMRHLIARHGFLPCGTIYVEDGTPRLAFDWLAE
;
A
#
# COMPACT_ATOMS: atom_id res chain seq x y z
N MET A 1 -27.26 -21.34 16.48
CA MET A 1 -27.13 -19.89 16.33
C MET A 1 -28.44 -19.34 15.78
N LEU A 2 -28.98 -18.31 16.40
CA LEU A 2 -30.19 -17.60 15.98
C LEU A 2 -29.80 -16.15 15.63
N ILE A 3 -30.42 -15.56 14.60
CA ILE A 3 -30.30 -14.13 14.32
C ILE A 3 -31.65 -13.47 14.63
N ARG A 4 -31.62 -12.44 15.47
CA ARG A 4 -32.81 -11.68 15.90
C ARG A 4 -32.49 -10.19 15.98
N ARG A 5 -33.51 -9.35 16.15
CA ARG A 5 -33.29 -7.94 16.50
C ARG A 5 -32.57 -7.84 17.85
N ALA A 6 -31.69 -6.85 17.96
CA ALA A 6 -31.05 -6.49 19.21
C ALA A 6 -32.08 -5.99 20.20
N GLU A 7 -31.81 -6.22 21.48
CA GLU A 7 -32.60 -5.77 22.62
C GLU A 7 -31.69 -5.06 23.62
N GLU A 8 -32.26 -4.30 24.57
CA GLU A 8 -31.45 -3.58 25.57
C GLU A 8 -30.51 -4.50 26.37
N ARG A 9 -30.92 -5.75 26.62
CA ARG A 9 -30.07 -6.75 27.30
C ARG A 9 -28.78 -7.07 26.54
N ASP A 10 -28.72 -6.80 25.24
CA ASP A 10 -27.56 -7.09 24.40
C ASP A 10 -26.51 -5.95 24.44
N ILE A 11 -26.87 -4.77 24.97
CA ILE A 11 -26.02 -3.55 24.99
C ILE A 11 -24.60 -3.80 25.52
N PRO A 12 -24.40 -4.46 26.68
CA PRO A 12 -23.05 -4.67 27.21
C PRO A 12 -22.17 -5.44 26.22
N ARG A 13 -22.72 -6.48 25.60
CA ARG A 13 -21.98 -7.33 24.66
C ARG A 13 -21.75 -6.64 23.31
N ILE A 14 -22.69 -5.82 22.87
CA ILE A 14 -22.53 -4.97 21.69
C ILE A 14 -21.40 -3.95 21.91
N HIS A 15 -21.28 -3.36 23.11
CA HIS A 15 -20.18 -2.44 23.42
C HIS A 15 -18.80 -3.10 23.34
N GLU A 16 -18.67 -4.33 23.85
CA GLU A 16 -17.42 -5.09 23.73
C GLU A 16 -17.04 -5.34 22.25
N LEU A 17 -18.00 -5.71 21.42
CA LEU A 17 -17.78 -5.92 19.98
C LEU A 17 -17.46 -4.60 19.25
N LEU A 18 -18.15 -3.51 19.57
CA LEU A 18 -17.85 -2.17 19.04
C LEU A 18 -16.42 -1.73 19.39
N ALA A 19 -15.93 -2.08 20.58
CA ALA A 19 -14.55 -1.80 20.97
C ALA A 19 -13.53 -2.56 20.10
N GLN A 20 -13.81 -3.83 19.75
CA GLN A 20 -12.97 -4.58 18.81
C GLN A 20 -12.90 -3.89 17.43
N VAL A 21 -14.03 -3.38 16.93
CA VAL A 21 -14.08 -2.62 15.66
C VAL A 21 -13.32 -1.29 15.77
N ALA A 22 -13.53 -0.54 16.86
CA ALA A 22 -12.84 0.72 17.09
C ALA A 22 -11.32 0.54 17.14
N GLN A 23 -10.83 -0.55 17.72
CA GLN A 23 -9.40 -0.87 17.74
C GLN A 23 -8.85 -1.12 16.33
N VAL A 24 -9.56 -1.85 15.47
CA VAL A 24 -9.14 -2.08 14.07
C VAL A 24 -9.02 -0.74 13.32
N HIS A 25 -9.99 0.16 13.49
CA HIS A 25 -9.95 1.47 12.84
C HIS A 25 -8.86 2.38 13.42
N HIS A 26 -8.65 2.39 14.75
CA HIS A 26 -7.56 3.13 15.38
C HIS A 26 -6.19 2.63 14.91
N THR A 27 -5.98 1.31 14.83
CA THR A 27 -4.73 0.76 14.31
C THR A 27 -4.51 1.12 12.83
N GLY A 28 -5.57 1.17 12.02
CA GLY A 28 -5.46 1.49 10.59
C GLY A 28 -5.40 2.98 10.24
N ARG A 29 -6.05 3.84 11.04
CA ARG A 29 -6.17 5.30 10.86
C ARG A 29 -6.15 6.01 12.22
N PRO A 30 -5.02 6.00 12.95
CA PRO A 30 -4.92 6.62 14.28
C PRO A 30 -5.10 8.15 14.24
N ASP A 31 -4.92 8.75 13.06
CA ASP A 31 -5.21 10.16 12.77
C ASP A 31 -6.71 10.49 12.78
N LEU A 32 -7.57 9.53 12.42
CA LEU A 32 -9.04 9.71 12.40
C LEU A 32 -9.73 9.12 13.63
N PHE A 33 -9.23 8.01 14.15
CA PHE A 33 -9.88 7.24 15.21
C PHE A 33 -9.07 7.28 16.50
N ARG A 34 -9.68 7.74 17.59
CA ARG A 34 -9.02 7.83 18.91
C ARG A 34 -8.90 6.46 19.58
N ALA A 35 -7.76 6.20 20.22
CA ALA A 35 -7.56 5.03 21.07
C ALA A 35 -8.61 5.01 22.21
N GLY A 36 -9.23 3.83 22.43
CA GLY A 36 -10.24 3.66 23.49
C GLY A 36 -11.55 4.43 23.27
N GLY A 37 -11.76 5.01 22.09
CA GLY A 37 -12.99 5.69 21.74
C GLY A 37 -14.20 4.74 21.74
N ARG A 38 -15.35 5.23 22.21
CA ARG A 38 -16.63 4.52 22.11
C ARG A 38 -17.47 5.10 20.97
N LYS A 39 -18.03 4.23 20.12
CA LYS A 39 -18.91 4.65 19.02
C LYS A 39 -20.22 5.28 19.53
N TYR A 40 -20.77 4.72 20.61
CA TYR A 40 -22.01 5.17 21.24
C TYR A 40 -21.88 5.16 22.76
N THR A 41 -22.64 6.02 23.44
CA THR A 41 -23.00 5.83 24.86
C THR A 41 -24.15 4.84 24.98
N ASP A 42 -24.37 4.29 26.17
CA ASP A 42 -25.48 3.37 26.46
C ASP A 42 -26.83 3.97 26.05
N ALA A 43 -27.08 5.24 26.39
CA ALA A 43 -28.31 5.95 26.03
C ALA A 43 -28.49 6.10 24.50
N GLN A 44 -27.40 6.39 23.77
CA GLN A 44 -27.44 6.47 22.30
C GLN A 44 -27.70 5.09 21.68
N LEU A 45 -27.12 4.04 22.25
CA LEU A 45 -27.31 2.68 21.76
C LEU A 45 -28.73 2.18 22.03
N SER A 46 -29.30 2.42 23.21
CA SER A 46 -30.71 2.13 23.51
C SER A 46 -31.66 2.81 22.54
N GLN A 47 -31.44 4.10 22.24
CA GLN A 47 -32.24 4.83 21.25
C GLN A 47 -32.15 4.18 19.86
N LYS A 48 -30.96 3.77 19.42
CA LYS A 48 -30.77 3.08 18.14
C LYS A 48 -31.44 1.72 18.09
N ILE A 49 -31.36 0.92 19.16
CA ILE A 49 -32.04 -0.38 19.24
C ILE A 49 -33.56 -0.24 19.05
N SER A 50 -34.11 0.91 19.46
CA SER A 50 -35.54 1.19 19.36
C SER A 50 -35.95 1.88 18.06
N ASP A 51 -34.99 2.23 17.19
CA ASP A 51 -35.25 2.96 15.94
C ASP A 51 -35.58 1.99 14.79
N GLU A 52 -36.83 2.03 14.34
CA GLU A 52 -37.31 1.23 13.21
C GLU A 52 -36.60 1.55 11.88
N ASN A 53 -36.05 2.76 11.73
CA ASN A 53 -35.29 3.14 10.55
C ASN A 53 -33.81 2.71 10.60
N ALA A 54 -33.32 2.29 11.77
CA ALA A 54 -31.94 1.86 11.97
C ALA A 54 -31.87 0.49 12.66
N PRO A 55 -32.41 -0.58 12.05
CA PRO A 55 -32.51 -1.87 12.71
C PRO A 55 -31.12 -2.46 12.98
N ILE A 56 -30.94 -2.97 14.19
CA ILE A 56 -29.75 -3.71 14.62
C ILE A 56 -30.14 -5.17 14.80
N PHE A 57 -29.38 -6.07 14.21
CA PHE A 57 -29.55 -7.51 14.39
C PHE A 57 -28.33 -8.12 15.08
N VAL A 58 -28.57 -9.12 15.93
CA VAL A 58 -27.53 -9.87 16.66
C VAL A 58 -27.63 -11.36 16.33
N ALA A 59 -26.48 -12.00 16.18
CA ALA A 59 -26.35 -13.45 16.16
C ALA A 59 -26.08 -13.93 17.58
N VAL A 60 -26.91 -14.84 18.09
CA VAL A 60 -26.79 -15.40 19.46
C VAL A 60 -26.58 -16.92 19.43
N ASP A 61 -25.86 -17.44 20.44
CA ASP A 61 -25.75 -18.88 20.68
C ASP A 61 -26.96 -19.44 21.48
N GLY A 62 -26.90 -20.72 21.85
CA GLY A 62 -27.97 -21.38 22.62
C GLY A 62 -28.13 -20.86 24.05
N GLY A 63 -27.17 -20.09 24.57
CA GLY A 63 -27.21 -19.42 25.86
C GLY A 63 -27.56 -17.93 25.76
N GLU A 64 -28.07 -17.47 24.60
CA GLU A 64 -28.38 -16.05 24.32
C GLU A 64 -27.15 -15.11 24.35
N ARG A 65 -25.92 -15.63 24.31
CA ARG A 65 -24.73 -14.77 24.19
C ARG A 65 -24.61 -14.25 22.77
N VAL A 66 -24.46 -12.93 22.63
CA VAL A 66 -24.20 -12.29 21.33
C VAL A 66 -22.79 -12.63 20.82
N LEU A 67 -22.75 -13.19 19.61
CA LEU A 67 -21.55 -13.63 18.88
C LEU A 67 -21.11 -12.61 17.83
N GLY A 68 -22.03 -11.76 17.38
CA GLY A 68 -21.80 -10.75 16.36
C GLY A 68 -23.07 -9.92 16.14
N TYR A 69 -22.93 -8.80 15.44
CA TYR A 69 -24.02 -7.89 15.12
C TYR A 69 -23.95 -7.40 13.67
N VAL A 70 -25.05 -6.81 13.21
CA VAL A 70 -25.08 -5.94 12.03
C VAL A 70 -25.98 -4.74 12.32
N PHE A 71 -25.43 -3.52 12.15
CA PHE A 71 -26.12 -2.24 12.27
C PHE A 71 -26.52 -1.80 10.87
N CYS A 72 -27.80 -1.58 10.66
CA CYS A 72 -28.34 -1.14 9.38
C CYS A 72 -29.02 0.22 9.52
N GLN A 73 -29.21 0.90 8.40
CA GLN A 73 -29.98 2.13 8.29
C GLN A 73 -30.70 2.17 6.93
N PHE A 74 -31.98 2.51 6.93
CA PHE A 74 -32.68 2.79 5.68
C PHE A 74 -32.29 4.17 5.15
N GLU A 75 -31.98 4.25 3.86
CA GLU A 75 -31.69 5.48 3.14
C GLU A 75 -32.60 5.58 1.92
N GLN A 76 -33.23 6.73 1.73
CA GLN A 76 -34.03 7.00 0.53
C GLN A 76 -34.10 8.50 0.28
N TYR A 77 -33.88 8.89 -0.97
CA TYR A 77 -34.26 10.21 -1.47
C TYR A 77 -35.60 10.06 -2.18
N VAL A 78 -36.53 10.99 -1.94
CA VAL A 78 -37.87 10.98 -2.57
C VAL A 78 -38.06 12.27 -3.35
N ASN A 79 -38.48 12.17 -4.61
CA ASN A 79 -38.69 13.31 -5.52
C ASN A 79 -37.45 14.20 -5.67
N HIS A 80 -36.25 13.60 -5.70
CA HIS A 80 -35.03 14.37 -5.90
C HIS A 80 -34.91 14.80 -7.36
N ASN A 81 -34.50 16.04 -7.62
CA ASN A 81 -34.42 16.62 -8.97
C ASN A 81 -33.50 15.87 -9.95
N ILE A 82 -32.61 15.02 -9.44
CA ILE A 82 -31.61 14.27 -10.21
C ILE A 82 -31.67 12.75 -9.93
N LEU A 83 -32.05 12.36 -8.71
CA LEU A 83 -31.91 10.98 -8.25
C LEU A 83 -33.28 10.30 -8.24
N THR A 84 -33.33 9.06 -8.71
CA THR A 84 -34.52 8.21 -8.61
C THR A 84 -34.79 7.83 -7.16
N ASP A 85 -36.05 7.50 -6.86
CA ASP A 85 -36.54 7.15 -5.51
C ASP A 85 -36.09 5.75 -5.04
N VAL A 86 -34.77 5.52 -5.07
CA VAL A 86 -34.13 4.27 -4.65
C VAL A 86 -34.11 4.19 -3.14
N LYS A 87 -34.77 3.15 -2.61
CA LYS A 87 -34.66 2.75 -1.21
C LYS A 87 -33.49 1.80 -1.03
N THR A 88 -32.57 2.14 -0.14
CA THR A 88 -31.34 1.40 0.16
C THR A 88 -31.35 0.94 1.61
N LEU A 89 -30.83 -0.26 1.89
CA LEU A 89 -30.40 -0.61 3.26
C LEU A 89 -28.89 -0.45 3.34
N TYR A 90 -28.43 0.54 4.09
CA TYR A 90 -27.01 0.77 4.36
C TYR A 90 -26.59 -0.05 5.58
N ILE A 91 -25.53 -0.86 5.48
CA ILE A 91 -24.86 -1.47 6.63
C ILE A 91 -23.81 -0.48 7.13
N ASP A 92 -24.04 0.09 8.32
CA ASP A 92 -23.11 0.99 8.99
C ASP A 92 -21.99 0.25 9.71
N ASP A 93 -22.29 -0.95 10.22
CA ASP A 93 -21.31 -1.76 10.94
C ASP A 93 -21.68 -3.24 10.93
N LEU A 94 -20.71 -4.12 10.76
CA LEU A 94 -20.88 -5.57 10.87
C LEU A 94 -19.66 -6.13 11.59
N CYS A 95 -19.91 -6.78 12.72
CA CYS A 95 -18.86 -7.33 13.55
C CYS A 95 -19.18 -8.76 13.97
N VAL A 96 -18.13 -9.59 14.02
CA VAL A 96 -18.12 -10.90 14.67
C VAL A 96 -16.99 -10.89 15.69
N ASP A 97 -17.28 -11.44 16.86
CA ASP A 97 -16.31 -11.66 17.92
C ASP A 97 -15.03 -12.28 17.36
N GLU A 98 -13.87 -11.67 17.63
CA GLU A 98 -12.59 -12.12 17.08
C GLU A 98 -12.29 -13.59 17.36
N ALA A 99 -12.68 -14.09 18.52
CA ALA A 99 -12.49 -15.49 18.93
C ALA A 99 -13.36 -16.49 18.12
N LEU A 100 -14.38 -16.00 17.42
CA LEU A 100 -15.37 -16.81 16.69
C LEU A 100 -15.32 -16.62 15.17
N ARG A 101 -14.31 -15.88 14.67
CA ARG A 101 -14.11 -15.68 13.23
C ARG A 101 -13.83 -17.02 12.52
N GLY A 102 -14.15 -17.07 11.24
CA GLY A 102 -14.01 -18.30 10.43
C GLY A 102 -15.15 -19.31 10.61
N GLN A 103 -16.12 -19.06 11.50
CA GLN A 103 -17.27 -19.95 11.75
C GLN A 103 -18.53 -19.55 10.96
N HIS A 104 -18.37 -18.83 9.85
CA HIS A 104 -19.47 -18.37 8.97
C HIS A 104 -20.53 -17.44 9.60
N ILE A 105 -20.35 -16.99 10.85
CA ILE A 105 -21.27 -16.08 11.55
C ILE A 105 -21.48 -14.78 10.77
N GLY A 106 -20.39 -14.17 10.28
CA GLY A 106 -20.46 -12.92 9.52
C GLY A 106 -21.24 -13.07 8.21
N GLY A 107 -21.05 -14.20 7.51
CA GLY A 107 -21.80 -14.53 6.30
C GLY A 107 -23.29 -14.71 6.58
N ALA A 108 -23.64 -15.34 7.71
CA ALA A 108 -25.03 -15.50 8.14
C ALA A 108 -25.68 -14.15 8.50
N LEU A 109 -24.98 -13.27 9.22
CA LEU A 109 -25.45 -11.91 9.54
C LEU A 109 -25.68 -11.08 8.27
N TYR A 110 -24.72 -11.12 7.34
CA TYR A 110 -24.86 -10.44 6.05
C TYR A 110 -26.05 -10.98 5.25
N ALA A 111 -26.17 -12.29 5.11
CA ALA A 111 -27.28 -12.91 4.37
C ALA A 111 -28.64 -12.56 4.98
N TYR A 112 -28.72 -12.51 6.31
CA TYR A 112 -29.92 -12.07 7.02
C TYR A 112 -30.26 -10.60 6.72
N ALA A 113 -29.27 -9.70 6.77
CA ALA A 113 -29.47 -8.29 6.43
C ALA A 113 -29.89 -8.08 4.97
N ALA A 114 -29.30 -8.83 4.03
CA ALA A 114 -29.67 -8.80 2.61
C ALA A 114 -31.10 -9.28 2.37
N GLU A 115 -31.51 -10.38 3.01
CA GLU A 115 -32.87 -10.89 2.92
C GLU A 115 -33.89 -9.93 3.57
N PHE A 116 -33.50 -9.28 4.68
CA PHE A 116 -34.29 -8.22 5.30
C PHE A 116 -34.46 -7.02 4.36
N ALA A 117 -33.37 -6.53 3.75
CA ALA A 117 -33.41 -5.44 2.76
C ALA A 117 -34.38 -5.77 1.61
N ARG A 118 -34.28 -6.99 1.07
CA ARG A 118 -35.15 -7.48 -0.02
C ARG A 118 -36.62 -7.49 0.40
N LYS A 119 -36.94 -8.02 1.58
CA LYS A 119 -38.32 -8.04 2.12
C LYS A 119 -38.85 -6.64 2.43
N SER A 120 -37.98 -5.70 2.78
CA SER A 120 -38.32 -4.30 3.06
C SER A 120 -38.44 -3.42 1.80
N GLY A 121 -38.34 -4.02 0.61
CA GLY A 121 -38.49 -3.33 -0.68
C GLY A 121 -37.28 -2.48 -1.06
N CYS A 122 -36.10 -2.74 -0.50
CA CYS A 122 -34.87 -2.07 -0.93
C CYS A 122 -34.45 -2.57 -2.31
N TYR A 123 -33.99 -1.64 -3.14
CA TYR A 123 -33.40 -1.94 -4.45
C TYR A 123 -31.99 -2.53 -4.29
N ASN A 124 -31.21 -1.99 -3.35
CA ASN A 124 -29.85 -2.40 -3.08
C ASN A 124 -29.54 -2.37 -1.58
N LEU A 125 -28.43 -3.03 -1.25
CA LEU A 125 -27.79 -2.97 0.06
C LEU A 125 -26.37 -2.42 -0.17
N THR A 126 -25.99 -1.41 0.61
CA THR A 126 -24.69 -0.73 0.48
C THR A 126 -23.95 -0.75 1.81
N LEU A 127 -22.64 -0.52 1.76
CA LEU A 127 -21.79 -0.33 2.94
C LEU A 127 -20.54 0.44 2.56
N ASN A 128 -19.87 1.01 3.55
CA ASN A 128 -18.52 1.53 3.41
C ASN A 128 -17.55 0.62 4.17
N VAL A 129 -16.35 0.45 3.63
CA VAL A 129 -15.25 -0.26 4.29
C VAL A 129 -13.98 0.57 4.16
N TRP A 130 -13.27 0.74 5.27
CA TRP A 130 -11.99 1.44 5.28
C TRP A 130 -10.92 0.66 4.52
N SER A 131 -10.12 1.34 3.71
CA SER A 131 -9.05 0.74 2.90
C SER A 131 -8.00 0.02 3.76
N CYS A 132 -7.80 0.45 5.00
CA CYS A 132 -6.93 -0.18 5.98
C CYS A 132 -7.48 -1.52 6.54
N ASN A 133 -8.65 -1.99 6.08
CA ASN A 133 -9.28 -3.25 6.50
C ASN A 133 -9.40 -4.26 5.34
N PRO A 134 -8.28 -4.82 4.85
CA PRO A 134 -8.28 -5.74 3.70
C PRO A 134 -9.04 -7.04 3.98
N SER A 135 -9.14 -7.46 5.24
CA SER A 135 -9.91 -8.65 5.62
C SER A 135 -11.42 -8.43 5.39
N ALA A 136 -11.96 -7.28 5.79
CA ALA A 136 -13.35 -6.95 5.57
C ALA A 136 -13.66 -6.76 4.07
N ILE A 137 -12.75 -6.13 3.32
CA ILE A 137 -12.88 -5.99 1.85
C ILE A 137 -13.05 -7.36 1.20
N LYS A 138 -12.14 -8.31 1.45
CA LYS A 138 -12.21 -9.68 0.90
C LYS A 138 -13.49 -10.41 1.33
N PHE A 139 -13.92 -10.22 2.58
CA PHE A 139 -15.17 -10.79 3.07
C PHE A 139 -16.37 -10.27 2.26
N TYR A 140 -16.52 -8.95 2.09
CA TYR A 140 -17.63 -8.36 1.34
C TYR A 140 -17.59 -8.73 -0.16
N GLU A 141 -16.41 -8.80 -0.76
CA GLU A 141 -16.26 -9.28 -2.15
C GLU A 141 -16.77 -10.72 -2.31
N SER A 142 -16.46 -11.59 -1.33
CA SER A 142 -16.94 -12.98 -1.28
C SER A 142 -18.46 -13.09 -1.08
N CYS A 143 -19.06 -12.10 -0.42
CA CYS A 143 -20.51 -11.94 -0.30
C CYS A 143 -21.17 -11.40 -1.59
N GLY A 144 -20.40 -11.09 -2.63
CA GLY A 144 -20.88 -10.63 -3.92
C GLY A 144 -20.95 -9.10 -4.08
N LEU A 145 -20.51 -8.32 -3.10
CA LEU A 145 -20.48 -6.86 -3.23
C LEU A 145 -19.41 -6.41 -4.21
N ARG A 146 -19.64 -5.26 -4.85
CA ARG A 146 -18.71 -4.60 -5.77
C ARG A 146 -18.61 -3.12 -5.41
N PRO A 147 -17.48 -2.45 -5.70
CA PRO A 147 -17.36 -1.01 -5.47
C PRO A 147 -18.43 -0.21 -6.22
N GLN A 148 -19.19 0.62 -5.50
CA GLN A 148 -20.16 1.56 -6.09
C GLN A 148 -19.52 2.92 -6.36
N LYS A 149 -18.69 3.41 -5.43
CA LYS A 149 -17.97 4.68 -5.48
C LYS A 149 -16.63 4.55 -4.76
N VAL A 150 -15.66 5.37 -5.12
CA VAL A 150 -14.35 5.45 -4.45
C VAL A 150 -14.25 6.81 -3.76
N HIS A 151 -14.01 6.81 -2.46
CA HIS A 151 -13.73 8.03 -1.69
C HIS A 151 -12.23 8.30 -1.74
N LEU A 152 -11.85 9.51 -2.15
CA LEU A 152 -10.45 9.93 -2.26
C LEU A 152 -10.16 10.96 -1.17
N GLU A 153 -8.96 10.88 -0.58
CA GLU A 153 -8.46 11.87 0.37
C GLU A 153 -7.07 12.36 -0.02
N ALA A 154 -6.76 13.59 0.36
CA ALA A 154 -5.41 14.11 0.38
C ALA A 154 -5.16 14.70 1.77
N LEU A 155 -4.11 14.24 2.45
CA LEU A 155 -3.71 14.83 3.72
C LEU A 155 -3.10 16.21 3.44
N LEU A 156 -3.70 17.24 4.03
CA LEU A 156 -3.26 18.62 3.90
C LEU A 156 -2.28 18.95 5.03
N SER A 157 -1.12 19.47 4.68
CA SER A 157 -0.16 20.07 5.61
C SER A 157 0.03 21.54 5.33
N ALA A 158 0.78 22.24 6.19
CA ALA A 158 1.17 23.63 5.98
C ALA A 158 1.83 23.87 4.60
N ASP A 159 2.51 22.85 4.05
CA ASP A 159 3.18 22.92 2.74
C ASP A 159 2.28 22.55 1.54
N GLY A 160 0.96 22.46 1.75
CA GLY A 160 -0.02 22.13 0.71
C GLY A 160 -0.55 20.68 0.78
N PRO A 161 -1.43 20.28 -0.16
CA PRO A 161 -1.89 18.90 -0.25
C PRO A 161 -0.72 17.95 -0.52
N GLY A 162 -0.48 16.99 0.38
CA GLY A 162 0.50 15.92 0.20
C GLY A 162 1.76 15.95 1.08
N ALA A 163 1.88 16.85 2.06
CA ALA A 163 3.04 16.91 2.97
C ALA A 163 2.65 16.72 4.45
N GLY A 164 1.63 15.90 4.73
CA GLY A 164 1.32 15.49 6.11
C GLY A 164 2.16 14.28 6.51
N SER A 165 2.90 14.41 7.60
CA SER A 165 3.70 13.36 8.25
C SER A 165 2.79 12.25 8.81
N ALA A 166 2.45 11.28 7.97
CA ALA A 166 2.07 9.94 8.41
C ALA A 166 3.36 9.12 8.54
N GLU A 167 3.43 8.21 9.52
CA GLU A 167 4.42 7.11 9.48
C GLU A 167 4.42 6.53 8.07
N ALA A 168 5.52 6.75 7.35
CA ALA A 168 5.52 6.71 5.90
C ALA A 168 5.96 5.31 5.50
N ALA A 169 5.06 4.57 4.85
CA ALA A 169 5.47 3.45 4.03
C ALA A 169 6.66 3.90 3.17
N PRO A 170 7.74 3.09 3.07
CA PRO A 170 8.97 3.52 2.42
C PRO A 170 8.66 4.07 1.03
N MET A 171 9.04 5.33 0.82
CA MET A 171 8.73 6.08 -0.37
C MET A 171 10.00 6.27 -1.20
N ILE A 172 9.95 5.82 -2.44
CA ILE A 172 10.93 6.24 -3.44
C ILE A 172 10.50 7.59 -3.99
N ARG A 173 11.34 8.61 -3.80
CA ARG A 173 11.12 9.98 -4.28
C ARG A 173 12.38 10.55 -4.92
N LEU A 174 12.25 11.63 -5.68
CA LEU A 174 13.40 12.41 -6.14
C LEU A 174 14.19 12.92 -4.93
N ALA A 175 15.52 12.92 -5.07
CA ALA A 175 16.42 13.52 -4.10
C ALA A 175 16.25 15.05 -4.09
N ARG A 176 16.37 15.63 -2.90
CA ARG A 176 16.41 17.07 -2.62
C ARG A 176 17.82 17.43 -2.17
N PRO A 177 18.24 18.71 -2.30
CA PRO A 177 19.56 19.14 -1.82
C PRO A 177 19.84 18.74 -0.37
N ASP A 178 18.81 18.78 0.48
CA ASP A 178 18.90 18.41 1.90
C ASP A 178 19.16 16.91 2.14
N ASP A 179 18.98 16.05 1.15
CA ASP A 179 19.26 14.61 1.26
C ASP A 179 20.75 14.28 1.03
N LEU A 180 21.51 15.15 0.34
CA LEU A 180 22.91 14.90 -0.03
C LEU A 180 23.80 14.49 1.17
N PRO A 181 23.70 15.11 2.35
CA PRO A 181 24.49 14.69 3.51
C PRO A 181 24.22 13.24 3.95
N ALA A 182 23.00 12.74 3.76
CA ALA A 182 22.61 11.37 4.15
C ALA A 182 23.11 10.31 3.16
N LEU A 183 23.39 10.68 1.90
CA LEU A 183 23.85 9.75 0.87
C LEU A 183 25.28 9.27 1.08
N GLY A 184 26.15 10.09 1.66
CA GLY A 184 27.54 9.71 1.95
C GLY A 184 27.63 8.42 2.79
N PRO A 185 26.95 8.34 3.95
CA PRO A 185 26.82 7.12 4.73
C PRO A 185 26.24 5.92 3.97
N VAL A 186 25.18 6.11 3.18
CA VAL A 186 24.53 5.04 2.39
C VAL A 186 25.51 4.43 1.39
N TYR A 187 26.17 5.26 0.57
CA TYR A 187 27.17 4.76 -0.39
C TYR A 187 28.40 4.19 0.32
N GLY A 188 28.78 4.72 1.48
CA GLY A 188 29.84 4.16 2.31
C GLY A 188 29.53 2.75 2.80
N ALA A 189 28.30 2.49 3.22
CA ALA A 189 27.83 1.15 3.60
C ALA A 189 27.81 0.20 2.40
N ALA A 190 27.27 0.64 1.26
CA ALA A 190 27.26 -0.14 0.03
C ALA A 190 28.68 -0.49 -0.46
N ARG A 191 29.66 0.43 -0.38
CA ARG A 191 31.07 0.13 -0.72
C ARG A 191 31.66 -0.95 0.19
N ARG A 192 31.44 -0.87 1.51
CA ARG A 192 31.88 -1.92 2.45
C ARG A 192 31.27 -3.27 2.09
N PHE A 193 29.97 -3.30 1.84
CA PHE A 193 29.27 -4.52 1.43
C PHE A 193 29.85 -5.08 0.12
N MET A 194 30.11 -4.25 -0.88
CA MET A 194 30.72 -4.67 -2.15
C MET A 194 32.12 -5.28 -1.94
N ALA A 195 32.95 -4.65 -1.11
CA ALA A 195 34.28 -5.16 -0.79
C ALA A 195 34.24 -6.53 -0.08
N GLU A 196 33.34 -6.69 0.90
CA GLU A 196 33.14 -7.95 1.63
C GLU A 196 32.64 -9.09 0.72
N HIS A 197 31.91 -8.75 -0.35
CA HIS A 197 31.32 -9.72 -1.29
C HIS A 197 32.12 -9.87 -2.60
N GLY A 198 33.42 -9.53 -2.59
CA GLY A 198 34.35 -9.82 -3.68
C GLY A 198 34.33 -8.83 -4.85
N ASN A 199 33.75 -7.64 -4.67
CA ASN A 199 33.69 -6.59 -5.68
C ASN A 199 34.21 -5.23 -5.15
N PRO A 200 35.45 -5.16 -4.61
CA PRO A 200 35.97 -3.94 -3.99
C PRO A 200 36.30 -2.82 -4.99
N THR A 201 36.43 -3.13 -6.28
CA THR A 201 36.98 -2.19 -7.28
C THR A 201 35.93 -1.50 -8.14
N GLN A 202 34.69 -2.02 -8.22
CA GLN A 202 33.67 -1.41 -9.09
C GLN A 202 33.36 0.03 -8.68
N TRP A 203 33.36 0.32 -7.38
CA TRP A 203 33.33 1.68 -6.85
C TRP A 203 34.65 1.92 -6.13
N SER A 204 35.40 2.94 -6.56
CA SER A 204 36.58 3.38 -5.82
C SER A 204 36.20 3.79 -4.40
N ASP A 205 37.18 3.89 -3.49
CA ASP A 205 36.96 4.25 -2.07
C ASP A 205 36.09 5.49 -1.86
N ARG A 206 36.04 6.38 -2.86
CA ARG A 206 35.32 7.65 -2.81
C ARG A 206 34.17 7.77 -3.81
N TYR A 207 33.98 6.83 -4.73
CA TYR A 207 32.91 6.91 -5.72
C TYR A 207 31.57 6.37 -5.16
N PRO A 208 30.41 6.99 -5.49
CA PRO A 208 30.24 8.29 -6.15
C PRO A 208 30.81 9.45 -5.32
N LEU A 209 31.42 10.43 -5.98
CA LEU A 209 31.85 11.68 -5.36
C LEU A 209 30.63 12.58 -5.08
N PRO A 210 30.72 13.54 -4.13
CA PRO A 210 29.65 14.50 -3.90
C PRO A 210 29.20 15.23 -5.17
N GLU A 211 30.15 15.61 -6.02
CA GLU A 211 29.92 16.26 -7.32
C GLU A 211 29.17 15.36 -8.32
N ASP A 212 29.35 14.03 -8.28
CA ASP A 212 28.53 13.10 -9.07
C ASP A 212 27.07 13.16 -8.64
N LEU A 213 26.83 13.12 -7.32
CA LEU A 213 25.48 13.12 -6.75
C LEU A 213 24.77 14.46 -6.95
N GLU A 214 25.50 15.56 -6.83
CA GLU A 214 24.99 16.90 -7.15
C GLU A 214 24.60 17.01 -8.63
N ALA A 215 25.42 16.47 -9.55
CA ALA A 215 25.10 16.46 -10.97
C ALA A 215 23.89 15.56 -11.31
N ASP A 216 23.76 14.39 -10.67
CA ASP A 216 22.60 13.51 -10.81
C ASP A 216 21.33 14.17 -10.24
N LEU A 217 21.44 14.92 -9.13
CA LEU A 217 20.37 15.69 -8.52
C LEU A 217 19.93 16.86 -9.40
N GLN A 218 20.87 17.64 -9.93
CA GLN A 218 20.57 18.78 -10.82
C GLN A 218 19.85 18.35 -12.11
N ARG A 219 20.14 17.15 -12.60
CA ARG A 219 19.45 16.57 -13.76
C ARG A 219 18.09 15.94 -13.42
N GLY A 220 17.74 15.86 -12.14
CA GLY A 220 16.49 15.24 -11.69
C GLY A 220 16.47 13.73 -11.90
N GLU A 221 17.64 13.08 -11.89
CA GLU A 221 17.79 11.65 -12.14
C GLU A 221 18.06 10.86 -10.84
N LEU A 222 18.42 11.54 -9.74
CA LEU A 222 18.73 10.92 -8.45
C LEU A 222 17.45 10.70 -7.62
N TYR A 223 17.23 9.46 -7.22
CA TYR A 223 16.12 9.03 -6.37
C TYR A 223 16.65 8.47 -5.05
N VAL A 224 15.89 8.71 -3.98
CA VAL A 224 16.17 8.21 -2.63
C VAL A 224 15.05 7.28 -2.16
N PHE A 225 15.44 6.30 -1.36
CA PHE A 225 14.53 5.46 -0.58
C PHE A 225 14.42 6.06 0.82
N ASP A 226 13.32 6.75 1.06
CA ASP A 226 13.00 7.45 2.30
C ASP A 226 12.02 6.60 3.12
N GLN A 227 12.40 6.24 4.33
CA GLN A 227 11.50 5.63 5.30
C GLN A 227 11.52 6.47 6.57
N ASP A 228 10.36 7.02 6.94
CA ASP A 228 10.20 7.85 8.14
C ASP A 228 11.17 9.06 8.21
N GLY A 229 11.52 9.65 7.07
CA GLY A 229 12.46 10.77 6.98
C GLY A 229 13.93 10.36 7.02
N VAL A 230 14.22 9.06 7.04
CA VAL A 230 15.57 8.50 7.00
C VAL A 230 15.87 7.93 5.62
N ILE A 231 16.97 8.37 5.03
CA ILE A 231 17.42 7.89 3.73
C ILE A 231 18.21 6.59 3.90
N HIS A 232 17.61 5.49 3.46
CA HIS A 232 18.23 4.16 3.53
C HIS A 232 18.84 3.70 2.20
N GLY A 233 18.53 4.39 1.11
CA GLY A 233 18.92 3.98 -0.22
C GLY A 233 18.92 5.09 -1.24
N ALA A 234 19.63 4.87 -2.33
CA ALA A 234 19.62 5.75 -3.49
C ALA A 234 19.85 4.98 -4.80
N PHE A 235 19.36 5.53 -5.89
CA PHE A 235 19.67 5.07 -7.23
C PHE A 235 19.46 6.22 -8.23
N VAL A 236 20.02 6.06 -9.42
CA VAL A 236 19.85 6.99 -10.53
C VAL A 236 19.02 6.32 -11.61
N LEU A 237 17.99 7.00 -12.10
CA LEU A 237 17.24 6.61 -13.28
C LEU A 237 17.38 7.69 -14.35
N ARG A 238 18.17 7.39 -15.38
CA ARG A 238 18.36 8.26 -16.54
C ARG A 238 17.40 7.85 -17.64
N LEU A 239 16.65 8.80 -18.19
CA LEU A 239 15.77 8.55 -19.33
C LEU A 239 16.45 9.02 -20.62
N GLY A 240 16.45 8.17 -21.64
CA GLY A 240 17.09 8.47 -22.92
C GLY A 240 18.44 7.80 -23.09
N GLU A 241 19.21 8.28 -24.07
CA GLU A 241 20.47 7.63 -24.44
C GLU A 241 21.55 7.78 -23.35
N GLU A 242 22.15 6.66 -23.00
CA GLU A 242 23.38 6.59 -22.20
C GLU A 242 24.59 6.36 -23.14
N PRO A 243 25.59 7.27 -23.20
CA PRO A 243 26.73 7.14 -24.10
C PRO A 243 27.45 5.78 -24.02
N SER A 244 27.65 5.26 -22.80
CA SER A 244 28.33 3.97 -22.58
C SER A 244 27.55 2.76 -23.08
N TYR A 245 26.25 2.93 -23.40
CA TYR A 245 25.34 1.85 -23.81
C TYR A 245 25.11 1.82 -25.33
N ARG A 246 25.70 2.76 -26.07
CA ARG A 246 25.59 2.84 -27.55
C ARG A 246 26.26 1.67 -28.25
N VAL A 247 27.38 1.20 -27.70
CA VAL A 247 28.16 0.08 -28.24
C VAL A 247 28.12 -1.07 -27.23
N ILE A 248 27.80 -2.27 -27.70
CA ILE A 248 27.74 -3.48 -26.88
C ILE A 248 28.36 -4.65 -27.65
N GLU A 249 29.16 -5.46 -26.98
CA GLU A 249 29.54 -6.80 -27.44
C GLU A 249 28.40 -7.77 -27.12
N GLY A 250 27.49 -7.93 -28.08
CA GLY A 250 26.23 -8.61 -27.92
C GLY A 250 25.14 -7.85 -28.66
N ALA A 251 23.91 -7.88 -28.15
CA ALA A 251 22.80 -7.11 -28.72
C ALA A 251 21.76 -6.77 -27.66
N TRP A 252 21.32 -5.51 -27.67
CA TRP A 252 20.09 -5.10 -26.97
C TRP A 252 18.88 -5.77 -27.62
N ARG A 253 17.88 -6.18 -26.82
CA ARG A 253 16.70 -6.86 -27.35
C ARG A 253 15.72 -5.92 -28.05
N SER A 254 15.84 -4.61 -27.82
CA SER A 254 15.01 -3.57 -28.45
C SER A 254 15.80 -2.27 -28.69
N GLY A 255 15.44 -1.58 -29.77
CA GLY A 255 15.87 -0.21 -30.08
C GLY A 255 14.90 0.88 -29.60
N ALA A 256 13.82 0.50 -28.91
CA ALA A 256 12.86 1.46 -28.37
C ALA A 256 13.51 2.36 -27.29
N PRO A 257 12.97 3.58 -27.06
CA PRO A 257 13.41 4.44 -25.96
C PRO A 257 13.50 3.67 -24.64
N TYR A 258 14.58 3.87 -23.91
CA TYR A 258 14.88 3.14 -22.68
C TYR A 258 15.24 4.10 -21.54
N GLY A 259 15.14 3.58 -20.32
CA GLY A 259 15.76 4.19 -19.13
C GLY A 259 16.93 3.34 -18.65
N THR A 260 17.96 3.98 -18.12
CA THR A 260 19.13 3.30 -17.53
C THR A 260 19.14 3.48 -16.02
N ILE A 261 19.33 2.37 -15.30
CA ILE A 261 19.42 2.36 -13.84
C ILE A 261 20.90 2.33 -13.45
N HIS A 262 21.35 3.34 -12.72
CA HIS A 262 22.73 3.44 -12.23
C HIS A 262 22.78 3.59 -10.71
N ARG A 263 23.98 3.38 -10.15
CA ARG A 263 24.36 3.72 -8.76
C ARG A 263 23.38 3.22 -7.68
N VAL A 264 22.78 2.04 -7.87
CA VAL A 264 21.86 1.48 -6.86
C VAL A 264 22.64 1.15 -5.58
N ALA A 265 22.28 1.79 -4.47
CA ALA A 265 22.89 1.64 -3.17
C ALA A 265 21.83 1.52 -2.07
N GLY A 266 22.15 0.74 -1.04
CA GLY A 266 21.41 0.67 0.21
C GLY A 266 22.37 0.61 1.39
N ASP A 267 21.94 1.12 2.54
CA ASP A 267 22.71 1.10 3.79
C ASP A 267 22.72 -0.26 4.49
N GLY A 268 21.87 -1.19 4.02
CA GLY A 268 21.75 -2.55 4.55
C GLY A 268 20.85 -2.68 5.77
N THR A 269 20.18 -1.60 6.21
CA THR A 269 19.30 -1.64 7.40
C THR A 269 17.85 -1.91 7.06
N VAL A 270 17.47 -1.83 5.77
CA VAL A 270 16.11 -2.10 5.28
C VAL A 270 16.09 -3.24 4.26
N HIS A 271 15.02 -4.04 4.29
CA HIS A 271 14.80 -5.13 3.35
C HIS A 271 13.96 -4.68 2.15
N GLY A 272 14.20 -5.29 0.98
CA GLY A 272 13.36 -5.08 -0.21
C GLY A 272 13.65 -3.82 -1.03
N LEU A 273 14.65 -3.01 -0.64
CA LEU A 273 15.04 -1.78 -1.35
C LEU A 273 15.24 -1.99 -2.86
N PHE A 274 16.03 -3.00 -3.24
CA PHE A 274 16.28 -3.27 -4.66
C PHE A 274 14.99 -3.61 -5.42
N ALA A 275 14.11 -4.41 -4.83
CA ALA A 275 12.83 -4.76 -5.44
C ALA A 275 11.95 -3.52 -5.63
N ALA A 276 11.87 -2.66 -4.61
CA ALA A 276 11.15 -1.41 -4.68
C ALA A 276 11.70 -0.49 -5.79
N CYS A 277 13.03 -0.38 -5.92
CA CYS A 277 13.68 0.37 -7.00
C CYS A 277 13.29 -0.18 -8.38
N MET A 278 13.36 -1.50 -8.58
CA MET A 278 12.98 -2.11 -9.86
C MET A 278 11.51 -1.87 -10.20
N ASP A 279 10.61 -2.09 -9.25
CA ASP A 279 9.18 -1.86 -9.45
C ASP A 279 8.87 -0.39 -9.75
N PHE A 280 9.58 0.53 -9.10
CA PHE A 280 9.48 1.96 -9.36
C PHE A 280 9.90 2.33 -10.79
N CYS A 281 11.00 1.76 -11.28
CA CYS A 281 11.49 2.01 -12.65
C CYS A 281 10.56 1.38 -13.70
N LYS A 282 10.10 0.14 -13.48
CA LYS A 282 9.22 -0.60 -14.42
C LYS A 282 7.87 0.08 -14.64
N ARG A 283 7.36 0.80 -13.64
CA ARG A 283 6.14 1.62 -13.79
C ARG A 283 6.32 2.86 -14.66
N ARG A 284 7.57 3.28 -14.93
CA ARG A 284 7.88 4.51 -15.68
C ARG A 284 8.29 4.27 -17.11
N MET A 285 8.99 3.17 -17.36
CA MET A 285 9.53 2.84 -18.68
C MET A 285 9.24 1.39 -19.02
N SER A 286 8.82 1.15 -20.25
CA SER A 286 8.59 -0.20 -20.81
C SER A 286 9.87 -0.89 -21.27
N HIS A 287 10.99 -0.18 -21.30
CA HIS A 287 12.30 -0.73 -21.62
C HIS A 287 13.33 -0.11 -20.66
N LEU A 288 14.00 -0.97 -19.90
CA LEU A 288 14.99 -0.58 -18.91
C LEU A 288 16.30 -1.31 -19.18
N ARG A 289 17.43 -0.63 -18.95
CA ARG A 289 18.76 -1.21 -19.05
C ARG A 289 19.52 -1.00 -17.74
N ILE A 290 20.37 -1.96 -17.41
CA ILE A 290 21.22 -1.93 -16.21
C ILE A 290 22.49 -2.72 -16.48
N ASP A 291 23.59 -2.29 -15.90
CA ASP A 291 24.87 -2.98 -15.96
C ASP A 291 25.41 -3.32 -14.57
N THR A 292 26.29 -4.30 -14.51
CA THR A 292 27.08 -4.56 -13.31
C THR A 292 28.43 -5.20 -13.62
N HIS A 293 29.34 -5.17 -12.65
CA HIS A 293 30.64 -5.82 -12.77
C HIS A 293 30.49 -7.36 -12.73
N GLU A 294 31.32 -8.10 -13.47
CA GLU A 294 31.31 -9.58 -13.49
C GLU A 294 31.40 -10.21 -12.09
N ASN A 295 32.29 -9.67 -11.24
CA ASN A 295 32.50 -10.06 -9.86
C ASN A 295 31.34 -9.69 -8.91
N ASN A 296 30.38 -8.87 -9.33
CA ASN A 296 29.23 -8.51 -8.52
C ASN A 296 28.14 -9.61 -8.55
N ALA A 297 28.46 -10.78 -8.03
CA ALA A 297 27.57 -11.94 -8.04
C ALA A 297 26.20 -11.65 -7.40
N VAL A 298 26.18 -10.83 -6.33
CA VAL A 298 24.95 -10.39 -5.66
C VAL A 298 24.07 -9.58 -6.61
N MET A 299 24.62 -8.55 -7.25
CA MET A 299 23.85 -7.71 -8.18
C MET A 299 23.40 -8.51 -9.42
N ARG A 300 24.24 -9.40 -9.96
CA ARG A 300 23.86 -10.29 -11.07
C ARG A 300 22.65 -11.15 -10.71
N HIS A 301 22.66 -11.73 -9.51
CA HIS A 301 21.53 -12.51 -9.01
C HIS A 301 20.27 -11.65 -8.84
N LEU A 302 20.39 -10.46 -8.25
CA LEU A 302 19.26 -9.54 -8.03
C LEU A 302 18.65 -9.07 -9.36
N ILE A 303 19.47 -8.67 -10.33
CA ILE A 303 19.05 -8.26 -11.68
C ILE A 303 18.25 -9.38 -12.34
N ALA A 304 18.81 -10.59 -12.41
CA ALA A 304 18.16 -11.73 -13.04
C ALA A 304 16.84 -12.12 -12.35
N ARG A 305 16.81 -12.10 -11.01
CA ARG A 305 15.60 -12.40 -10.21
C ARG A 305 14.46 -11.43 -10.50
N HIS A 306 14.75 -10.20 -10.92
CA HIS A 306 13.76 -9.19 -11.27
C HIS A 306 13.46 -9.15 -12.78
N GLY A 307 13.79 -10.21 -13.53
CA GLY A 307 13.34 -10.42 -14.90
C GLY A 307 14.17 -9.71 -15.98
N PHE A 308 15.32 -9.14 -15.61
CA PHE A 308 16.26 -8.61 -16.59
C PHE A 308 17.02 -9.78 -17.25
N LEU A 309 17.19 -9.72 -18.56
CA LEU A 309 17.92 -10.73 -19.33
C LEU A 309 19.29 -10.20 -19.77
N PRO A 310 20.31 -11.06 -19.85
CA PRO A 310 21.64 -10.65 -20.30
C PRO A 310 21.63 -10.26 -21.79
N CYS A 311 22.35 -9.19 -22.13
CA CYS A 311 22.45 -8.66 -23.50
C CYS A 311 23.86 -8.73 -24.08
N GLY A 312 24.89 -8.76 -23.23
CA GLY A 312 26.29 -8.72 -23.63
C GLY A 312 27.16 -7.92 -22.68
N THR A 313 28.25 -7.36 -23.20
CA THR A 313 29.20 -6.54 -22.44
C THR A 313 29.26 -5.13 -23.01
N ILE A 314 29.12 -4.12 -22.15
CA ILE A 314 29.40 -2.72 -22.47
C ILE A 314 30.74 -2.30 -21.87
N TYR A 315 31.26 -1.17 -22.33
CA TYR A 315 32.47 -0.55 -21.77
C TYR A 315 32.10 0.84 -21.25
N VAL A 316 32.35 1.08 -19.97
CA VAL A 316 32.14 2.40 -19.36
C VAL A 316 33.31 3.34 -19.73
N GLU A 317 33.23 4.61 -19.34
CA GLU A 317 34.16 5.67 -19.79
C GLU A 317 35.65 5.36 -19.53
N ASP A 318 35.97 4.65 -18.45
CA ASP A 318 37.34 4.21 -18.14
C ASP A 318 37.79 2.96 -18.91
N GLY A 319 36.97 2.45 -19.82
CA GLY A 319 37.21 1.25 -20.62
C GLY A 319 36.98 -0.06 -19.87
N THR A 320 36.49 -0.04 -18.63
CA THR A 320 36.24 -1.28 -17.89
C THR A 320 34.97 -1.99 -18.39
N PRO A 321 35.00 -3.33 -18.55
CA PRO A 321 33.85 -4.08 -19.04
C PRO A 321 32.76 -4.17 -17.96
N ARG A 322 31.50 -4.14 -18.38
CA ARG A 322 30.32 -4.39 -17.55
C ARG A 322 29.36 -5.33 -18.25
N LEU A 323 28.86 -6.30 -17.51
CA LEU A 323 27.80 -7.18 -17.98
C LEU A 323 26.50 -6.38 -18.05
N ALA A 324 25.92 -6.33 -19.23
CA ALA A 324 24.73 -5.55 -19.53
C ALA A 324 23.48 -6.42 -19.59
N PHE A 325 22.39 -5.87 -19.06
CA PHE A 325 21.08 -6.51 -19.01
C PHE A 325 20.00 -5.51 -19.40
N ASP A 326 18.90 -6.01 -19.96
CA ASP A 326 17.71 -5.20 -20.20
C ASP A 326 16.44 -5.91 -19.67
N TRP A 327 15.40 -5.12 -19.45
CA TRP A 327 14.05 -5.58 -19.14
C TRP A 327 13.09 -4.90 -20.11
N LEU A 328 12.14 -5.68 -20.61
CA LEU A 328 11.08 -5.21 -21.50
C LEU A 328 9.75 -5.54 -20.82
N ALA A 329 8.82 -4.58 -20.84
CA ALA A 329 7.44 -4.82 -20.47
C ALA A 329 6.84 -5.82 -21.48
N GLU A 330 6.13 -6.81 -20.94
CA GLU A 330 5.31 -7.74 -21.73
C GLU A 330 4.05 -7.05 -22.28
#